data_AF-A0A3P5ZBA4-F1
#
_entry.id   AF-A0A3P5ZBA4-F1
#
_cell.length_a   1.000
_cell.length_b   1.000
_cell.length_c   1.000
_cell.angle_alpha   90.00
_cell.angle_beta   90.00
_cell.angle_gamma   90.00
#
_symmetry.space_group_name_H-M   'P 1'
#
loop_
_entity.id
_entity.type
_entity.pdbx_description
1 polymer ?
#
loop_
_entity_poly.entity_id
_entity_poly.type
_entity_poly.pdbx_seq_one_letter_code
_entity_poly.pdbx_strand_id
1 'polypeptide(L)'
;KLRDQAALFIRSDIGNGNTTLFWFDNWLSMGRLIDITGDSGTRVLGIPRDAMVSAAASAGQWNIRRCQGYHLRAMIASINSVPAP
;
A
#
# COMPACT_ATOMS: atom_id res chain seq x y z
N LYS A 1 4.99 -22.64 10.27
CA LYS A 1 5.84 -21.91 9.28
C LYS A 1 5.29 -21.94 7.84
N LEU A 2 3.99 -22.19 7.63
CA LEU A 2 3.31 -22.15 6.32
C LEU A 2 2.43 -20.90 6.14
N ARG A 3 1.99 -20.27 7.24
CA ARG A 3 1.13 -19.06 7.20
C ARG A 3 1.84 -17.87 6.56
N ASP A 4 3.13 -17.67 6.85
CA ASP A 4 3.89 -16.54 6.31
C ASP A 4 4.14 -16.68 4.80
N GLN A 5 4.29 -17.92 4.30
CA GLN A 5 4.44 -18.16 2.86
C GLN A 5 3.10 -18.08 2.13
N ALA A 6 2.02 -18.60 2.73
CA ALA A 6 0.67 -18.48 2.15
C ALA A 6 0.19 -17.02 2.10
N ALA A 7 0.57 -16.21 3.10
CA ALA A 7 0.26 -14.78 3.13
C ALA A 7 0.75 -14.05 1.88
N LEU A 8 1.94 -14.41 1.35
CA LEU A 8 2.48 -13.83 0.10
C LEU A 8 1.60 -14.11 -1.13
N PHE A 9 0.81 -15.19 -1.11
CA PHE A 9 -0.05 -15.59 -2.24
C PHE A 9 -1.52 -15.18 -2.06
N ILE A 10 -1.94 -14.82 -0.85
CA ILE A 10 -3.30 -14.34 -0.59
C ILE A 10 -3.33 -12.83 -0.83
N ARG A 11 -3.75 -12.45 -2.03
CA ARG A 11 -3.98 -11.04 -2.39
C ARG A 11 -5.26 -10.56 -1.71
N SER A 12 -5.18 -9.42 -1.04
CA SER A 12 -6.38 -8.75 -0.51
C SER A 12 -7.08 -7.99 -1.63
N ASP A 13 -8.38 -8.21 -1.78
CA ASP A 13 -9.22 -7.38 -2.62
C ASP A 13 -9.48 -6.06 -1.88
N ILE A 14 -9.22 -4.93 -2.54
CA ILE A 14 -9.39 -3.62 -1.95
C ILE A 14 -10.86 -3.34 -1.65
N GLY A 15 -11.78 -3.73 -2.54
CA GLY A 15 -13.20 -3.36 -2.45
C GLY A 15 -13.39 -1.86 -2.23
N ASN A 16 -14.02 -1.48 -1.12
CA ASN A 16 -14.20 -0.08 -0.69
C ASN A 16 -13.07 0.46 0.21
N GLY A 17 -12.01 -0.32 0.42
CA GLY A 17 -10.81 0.04 1.17
C GLY A 17 -10.93 0.05 2.70
N ASN A 18 -12.12 -0.20 3.28
CA ASN A 18 -12.36 -0.09 4.73
C ASN A 18 -11.92 -1.32 5.55
N THR A 19 -11.54 -2.41 4.89
CA THR A 19 -11.08 -3.65 5.56
C THR A 19 -9.68 -4.06 5.14
N THR A 20 -8.99 -3.22 4.36
CA THR A 20 -7.64 -3.47 3.86
C THR A 20 -6.69 -2.43 4.44
N LEU A 21 -5.63 -2.87 5.11
CA LEU A 21 -4.55 -2.03 5.61
C LEU A 21 -3.59 -1.67 4.49
N PHE A 22 -3.36 -0.36 4.30
CA PHE A 22 -2.53 0.16 3.20
C PHE A 22 -1.11 -0.42 3.22
N TRP A 23 -0.51 -0.59 4.40
CA TRP A 23 0.88 -1.01 4.54
C TRP A 23 1.08 -2.52 4.73
N PHE A 24 0.11 -3.19 5.35
CA PHE A 24 0.28 -4.55 5.88
C PHE A 24 -0.46 -5.62 5.09
N ASP A 25 -1.46 -5.25 4.29
CA ASP A 25 -2.17 -6.22 3.47
C ASP A 25 -1.55 -6.31 2.07
N ASN A 26 -1.62 -7.51 1.49
CA ASN A 26 -1.07 -7.80 0.18
C ASN A 26 -2.08 -7.41 -0.92
N TRP A 27 -2.38 -6.12 -1.07
CA TRP A 27 -3.29 -5.64 -2.12
C TRP A 27 -2.57 -5.30 -3.45
N LEU A 28 -1.24 -5.20 -3.42
CA LEU A 28 -0.38 -5.07 -4.60
C LEU A 28 0.37 -6.38 -4.92
N SER A 29 0.66 -6.59 -6.20
CA SER A 29 1.46 -7.74 -6.67
C SER A 29 2.91 -7.71 -6.18
N MET A 30 3.41 -6.56 -5.73
CA MET A 30 4.75 -6.42 -5.14
C MET A 30 4.83 -6.87 -3.67
N GLY A 31 3.70 -7.28 -3.06
CA GLY A 31 3.59 -7.63 -1.66
C GLY A 31 3.25 -6.45 -0.76
N ARG A 32 3.49 -6.60 0.55
CA ARG A 32 3.19 -5.59 1.57
C ARG A 32 4.14 -4.41 1.44
N LEU A 33 3.59 -3.20 1.37
CA LEU A 33 4.38 -1.99 1.22
C LEU A 33 5.33 -1.72 2.39
N ILE A 34 4.98 -2.19 3.59
CA ILE A 34 5.84 -2.06 4.77
C ILE A 34 7.15 -2.86 4.63
N ASP A 35 7.12 -4.02 3.96
CA ASP A 35 8.31 -4.86 3.79
C ASP A 35 9.30 -4.23 2.81
N ILE A 36 8.81 -3.39 1.89
CA ILE A 36 9.60 -2.70 0.86
C ILE A 36 10.20 -1.40 1.41
N THR A 37 9.43 -0.64 2.17
CA THR A 37 9.79 0.74 2.55
C THR A 37 10.22 0.89 3.99
N GLY A 38 9.94 -0.12 4.82
CA GLY A 38 10.10 -0.05 6.26
C GLY A 38 9.33 1.12 6.89
N ASP A 39 9.66 1.42 8.13
CA ASP A 39 8.98 2.48 8.90
C ASP A 39 9.16 3.86 8.28
N SER A 40 10.30 4.11 7.61
CA SER A 40 10.60 5.36 6.93
C SER A 40 9.62 5.67 5.80
N GLY A 41 9.11 4.66 5.10
CA GLY A 41 8.15 4.81 4.00
C GLY A 41 6.86 5.51 4.40
N THR A 42 6.37 5.21 5.61
CA THR A 42 5.13 5.81 6.15
C THR A 42 5.22 7.32 6.22
N ARG A 43 6.35 7.84 6.70
CA ARG A 43 6.64 9.28 6.77
C ARG A 43 6.81 9.90 5.39
N VAL A 44 7.48 9.20 4.47
CA VAL A 44 7.78 9.70 3.13
C VAL A 44 6.51 9.82 2.28
N LEU A 45 5.63 8.82 2.30
CA LEU A 45 4.35 8.88 1.59
C LEU A 45 3.29 9.69 2.36
N GLY A 46 3.51 9.96 3.64
CA GLY A 46 2.59 10.72 4.49
C GLY A 46 1.31 9.97 4.83
N ILE A 47 1.34 8.64 4.82
CA ILE A 47 0.21 7.77 5.15
C ILE A 47 0.51 7.09 6.50
N PRO A 48 -0.37 7.21 7.51
CA PRO A 48 -0.20 6.56 8.81
C PRO A 48 0.01 5.04 8.67
N ARG A 49 0.77 4.46 9.60
CA ARG A 49 1.15 3.03 9.57
C ARG A 49 -0.07 2.10 9.63
N ASP A 50 -1.08 2.50 10.37
CA ASP A 50 -2.34 1.80 10.61
C ASP A 50 -3.47 2.24 9.66
N ALA A 51 -3.16 3.05 8.63
CA ALA A 51 -4.16 3.53 7.71
C ALA A 51 -4.80 2.39 6.89
N MET A 52 -6.12 2.44 6.79
CA MET A 52 -6.88 1.69 5.79
C MET A 52 -6.64 2.27 4.39
N VAL A 53 -6.85 1.46 3.35
CA VAL A 53 -6.76 1.90 1.96
C VAL A 53 -7.76 3.04 1.68
N SER A 54 -8.96 3.00 2.26
CA SER A 54 -9.96 4.06 2.16
C SER A 54 -9.55 5.39 2.80
N ALA A 55 -8.63 5.36 3.78
CA ALA A 55 -8.08 6.59 4.37
C ALA A 55 -6.90 7.16 3.54
N ALA A 56 -6.26 6.30 2.74
CA ALA A 56 -5.16 6.67 1.85
C ALA A 56 -5.65 7.15 0.46
N ALA A 57 -6.96 7.11 0.21
CA ALA A 57 -7.59 7.54 -1.02
C ALA A 57 -8.81 8.43 -0.75
N SER A 58 -9.15 9.31 -1.70
CA SER A 58 -10.39 10.06 -1.66
C SER A 58 -10.84 10.41 -3.08
N ALA A 59 -12.15 10.35 -3.34
CA ALA A 59 -12.73 10.67 -4.64
C ALA A 59 -12.06 9.89 -5.80
N GLY A 60 -11.74 8.60 -5.59
CA GLY A 60 -11.09 7.76 -6.59
C GLY A 60 -9.65 8.16 -6.93
N GLN A 61 -8.96 8.89 -6.03
CA GLN A 61 -7.57 9.30 -6.19
C GLN A 61 -6.74 8.94 -4.95
N TRP A 62 -5.48 8.57 -5.15
CA TRP A 62 -4.55 8.26 -4.07
C TRP A 62 -4.00 9.54 -3.42
N ASN A 63 -4.11 9.65 -2.10
CA ASN A 63 -3.63 10.76 -1.29
C ASN A 63 -2.19 10.54 -0.82
N ILE A 64 -1.28 10.38 -1.78
CA ILE A 64 0.14 10.11 -1.50
C ILE A 64 0.92 11.42 -1.59
N ARG A 65 1.74 11.72 -0.57
CA ARG A 65 2.66 12.87 -0.64
C ARG A 65 3.60 12.70 -1.82
N ARG A 66 3.77 13.78 -2.59
CA ARG A 66 4.78 13.81 -3.66
C ARG A 66 6.16 13.56 -3.06
N CYS A 67 6.77 12.47 -3.47
CA CYS A 67 8.15 12.13 -3.15
C CYS A 67 8.94 11.93 -4.45
N GLN A 68 10.18 12.43 -4.51
CA GLN A 68 11.08 12.27 -5.65
C GLN A 68 12.15 11.19 -5.42
N GLY A 69 12.06 10.43 -4.33
CA GLY A 69 13.01 9.36 -4.01
C GLY A 69 12.96 8.27 -5.07
N TYR A 70 14.09 8.05 -5.76
CA TYR A 70 14.18 7.06 -6.85
C TYR A 70 13.78 5.64 -6.39
N HIS A 71 14.12 5.29 -5.15
CA HIS A 71 13.81 4.00 -4.55
C HIS A 71 12.31 3.72 -4.37
N LEU A 72 11.45 4.76 -4.34
CA LEU A 72 9.99 4.60 -4.21
C LEU A 72 9.24 4.73 -5.54
N ARG A 73 9.90 5.11 -6.63
CA ARG A 73 9.24 5.36 -7.92
C ARG A 73 8.46 4.16 -8.42
N ALA A 74 9.05 2.98 -8.35
CA ALA A 74 8.40 1.74 -8.77
C ALA A 74 7.14 1.46 -7.94
N MET A 75 7.23 1.62 -6.62
CA MET A 75 6.10 1.46 -5.71
C MET A 75 4.99 2.48 -5.98
N ILE A 76 5.32 3.77 -6.13
CA ILE A 76 4.33 4.83 -6.42
C ILE A 76 3.65 4.56 -7.78
N ALA A 77 4.40 4.11 -8.78
CA ALA A 77 3.84 3.71 -10.07
C ALA A 77 2.89 2.51 -9.93
N SER A 78 3.25 1.49 -9.14
CA SER A 78 2.38 0.35 -8.85
C SER A 78 1.10 0.77 -8.13
N ILE A 79 1.17 1.67 -7.14
CA ILE A 79 -0.02 2.18 -6.46
C ILE A 79 -0.94 2.92 -7.45
N ASN A 80 -0.38 3.83 -8.25
CA ASN A 80 -1.16 4.60 -9.24
C ASN A 80 -1.70 3.73 -10.40
N SER A 81 -1.19 2.51 -10.59
CA SER A 81 -1.73 1.56 -11.57
C SER A 81 -3.01 0.85 -11.09
N VAL A 82 -3.29 0.91 -9.79
CA VAL A 82 -4.52 0.35 -9.20
C VAL A 82 -5.55 1.46 -9.01
N PRO A 83 -6.81 1.26 -9.42
CA PRO A 83 -7.88 2.21 -9.14
C PRO A 83 -8.03 2.43 -7.64
N ALA A 84 -8.01 3.69 -7.23
CA ALA A 84 -8.32 4.05 -5.85
C ALA A 84 -9.80 3.79 -5.56
N PRO A 85 -10.15 3.27 -4.38
CA PRO A 85 -11.54 3.09 -3.96
C PRO A 85 -12.28 4.43 -3.74
#